data_AF-A0A7W9PVJ7-F1
#
_entry.id   AF-A0A7W9PVJ7-F1
#
_cell.length_a   1.000
_cell.length_b   1.000
_cell.length_c   1.000
_cell.angle_alpha   90.00
_cell.angle_beta   90.00
_cell.angle_gamma   90.00
#
_symmetry.space_group_name_H-M   'P 1'
#
loop_
_entity.id
_entity.type
_entity.pdbx_description
1 polymer ?
#
loop_
_entity_poly.entity_id
_entity_poly.type
_entity_poly.pdbx_seq_one_letter_code
_entity_poly.pdbx_strand_id
1 'polypeptide(L)'
;MAEERVVRDMRDARGAQDVGHAQGVRDTQDRDAHGVRGARDVRVAQVAQEVQVTRDEQEGQGAREAREPGRRDRKKAATRRNLLRTAARMFADRGYQQTTVKDIAAAAGVTERTFFRYFPSKEDLVFAEILDFVPPLKEEIAARPADEPPYTAVLGGLFAAAGRLDGGLGILFVGAPPRALSTGMRRSAVLTDFEDGIAEALAARLAHRSPAEPAPARALRAAVLARASVAAVRSALIAFTTRDATTTDPPPPLEDFAALLHEAFAVLRSGGE
;
A
#
# COMPACT_ATOMS: atom_id res chain seq x y z
N MET A 1 -9.49 16.32 -11.16
CA MET A 1 -9.99 15.68 -9.91
C MET A 1 -9.11 14.54 -9.38
N ALA A 2 -9.29 13.26 -9.77
CA ALA A 2 -8.53 12.15 -9.16
C ALA A 2 -7.03 12.20 -9.49
N GLU A 3 -6.69 12.24 -10.78
CA GLU A 3 -5.33 12.43 -11.30
C GLU A 3 -4.65 13.69 -10.73
N GLU A 4 -5.36 14.81 -10.74
CA GLU A 4 -4.91 16.09 -10.19
C GLU A 4 -4.65 16.04 -8.67
N ARG A 5 -5.38 15.20 -7.94
CA ARG A 5 -5.13 14.90 -6.52
C ARG A 5 -3.92 13.97 -6.35
N VAL A 6 -3.73 12.98 -7.22
CA VAL A 6 -2.49 12.16 -7.24
C VAL A 6 -1.27 13.04 -7.44
N VAL A 7 -1.29 13.90 -8.47
CA VAL A 7 -0.20 14.84 -8.75
C VAL A 7 0.04 15.79 -7.56
N ARG A 8 -1.01 16.23 -6.86
CA ARG A 8 -0.88 17.03 -5.63
C ARG A 8 -0.29 16.24 -4.46
N ASP A 9 -0.87 15.10 -4.09
CA ASP A 9 -0.42 14.30 -2.94
C ASP A 9 1.04 13.81 -3.15
N MET A 10 1.46 13.57 -4.41
CA MET A 10 2.85 13.25 -4.76
C MET A 10 3.77 14.49 -4.83
N ARG A 11 3.26 15.69 -5.19
CA ARG A 11 3.98 16.96 -5.01
C ARG A 11 4.19 17.25 -3.52
N ASP A 12 3.20 17.01 -2.66
CA ASP A 12 3.29 17.25 -1.21
C ASP A 12 4.30 16.30 -0.54
N ALA A 13 4.46 15.08 -1.05
CA ALA A 13 5.54 14.17 -0.66
C ALA A 13 6.95 14.70 -1.00
N ARG A 14 7.11 15.55 -2.04
CA ARG A 14 8.33 16.34 -2.31
C ARG A 14 8.35 17.67 -1.52
N GLY A 15 7.20 18.33 -1.33
CA GLY A 15 7.07 19.65 -0.71
C GLY A 15 7.33 19.68 0.80
N ALA A 16 7.38 18.51 1.46
CA ALA A 16 7.79 18.36 2.85
C ALA A 16 9.28 18.70 3.14
N GLN A 17 10.02 19.18 2.15
CA GLN A 17 11.42 19.63 2.23
C GLN A 17 11.65 20.84 3.17
N ASP A 18 10.63 21.68 3.38
CA ASP A 18 10.85 23.08 3.84
C ASP A 18 10.38 23.40 5.28
N VAL A 19 9.99 22.40 6.10
CA VAL A 19 9.45 22.67 7.45
C VAL A 19 9.97 21.73 8.54
N GLY A 20 10.79 22.29 9.43
CA GLY A 20 10.68 22.02 10.88
C GLY A 20 11.63 21.00 11.51
N HIS A 21 12.86 21.42 11.81
CA HIS A 21 13.58 20.90 12.99
C HIS A 21 12.90 21.38 14.27
N ALA A 22 12.59 20.50 15.23
CA ALA A 22 12.86 20.66 16.68
C ALA A 22 12.29 19.51 17.54
N GLN A 23 13.06 19.17 18.58
CA GLN A 23 12.78 18.54 19.90
C GLN A 23 11.33 18.15 20.30
N GLY A 24 11.10 17.22 21.24
CA GLY A 24 12.01 16.55 22.18
C GLY A 24 11.23 15.56 23.08
N VAL A 25 11.93 14.74 23.86
CA VAL A 25 11.43 13.51 24.50
C VAL A 25 11.32 13.65 26.04
N ARG A 26 10.59 12.71 26.68
CA ARG A 26 10.46 12.43 28.15
C ARG A 26 9.40 13.27 28.94
N ASP A 27 8.82 12.81 30.05
CA ASP A 27 9.08 11.58 30.83
C ASP A 27 7.86 11.03 31.63
N THR A 28 8.02 9.80 32.18
CA THR A 28 7.38 9.16 33.38
C THR A 28 5.84 9.15 33.57
N GLN A 29 5.20 8.03 33.94
CA GLN A 29 5.17 7.33 35.26
C GLN A 29 4.51 8.21 36.36
N ASP A 30 3.67 7.74 37.29
CA ASP A 30 3.48 6.40 37.89
C ASP A 30 2.12 6.35 38.66
N ARG A 31 1.91 5.37 39.56
CA ARG A 31 0.87 5.30 40.65
C ARG A 31 -0.54 4.87 40.25
N ASP A 32 -1.44 4.34 41.10
CA ASP A 32 -1.44 3.67 42.43
C ASP A 32 -2.87 3.11 42.66
N ALA A 33 -3.23 2.25 43.64
CA ALA A 33 -2.55 1.14 44.33
C ALA A 33 -3.60 0.38 45.21
N HIS A 34 -3.39 -0.92 45.47
CA HIS A 34 -4.14 -1.76 46.45
C HIS A 34 -5.65 -2.01 46.15
N GLY A 35 -6.33 -3.04 46.69
CA GLY A 35 -5.86 -4.22 47.42
C GLY A 35 -6.98 -5.05 48.09
N VAL A 36 -6.59 -6.23 48.60
CA VAL A 36 -7.22 -6.99 49.72
C VAL A 36 -8.56 -7.75 49.52
N ARG A 37 -8.41 -9.07 49.28
CA ARG A 37 -8.99 -10.22 50.03
C ARG A 37 -10.45 -10.15 50.58
N GLY A 38 -11.31 -11.00 50.03
CA GLY A 38 -11.63 -12.29 50.67
C GLY A 38 -12.96 -12.45 51.43
N ALA A 39 -13.80 -13.37 50.94
CA ALA A 39 -14.68 -14.23 51.75
C ALA A 39 -15.06 -15.48 50.93
N ARG A 40 -15.28 -16.62 51.58
CA ARG A 40 -15.56 -17.92 50.95
C ARG A 40 -16.94 -18.45 51.37
N ASP A 41 -17.54 -19.20 50.44
CA ASP A 41 -18.45 -20.33 50.68
C ASP A 41 -19.78 -20.08 51.40
N VAL A 42 -20.74 -19.53 50.64
CA VAL A 42 -22.15 -19.91 50.78
C VAL A 42 -22.73 -20.38 49.44
N ARG A 43 -22.71 -21.71 49.25
CA ARG A 43 -23.73 -22.50 48.53
C ARG A 43 -24.00 -22.18 47.04
N VAL A 44 -23.15 -22.70 46.17
CA VAL A 44 -23.36 -23.78 45.15
C VAL A 44 -24.68 -23.87 44.35
N ALA A 45 -25.81 -23.26 44.76
CA ALA A 45 -27.09 -23.31 44.05
C ALA A 45 -27.38 -22.06 43.18
N GLN A 46 -26.79 -20.89 43.48
CA GLN A 46 -26.89 -19.69 42.61
C GLN A 46 -25.97 -19.75 41.39
N VAL A 47 -24.86 -20.50 41.48
CA VAL A 47 -23.82 -20.59 40.44
C VAL A 47 -24.38 -21.09 39.11
N ALA A 48 -25.41 -21.93 39.11
CA ALA A 48 -26.00 -22.46 37.87
C ALA A 48 -26.73 -21.39 37.03
N GLN A 49 -27.33 -20.37 37.66
CA GLN A 49 -28.07 -19.32 36.94
C GLN A 49 -27.20 -18.12 36.58
N GLU A 50 -26.24 -17.72 37.44
CA GLU A 50 -25.25 -16.69 37.06
C GLU A 50 -24.34 -17.15 35.90
N VAL A 51 -23.98 -18.44 35.83
CA VAL A 51 -23.19 -19.01 34.72
C VAL A 51 -23.95 -19.05 33.38
N GLN A 52 -25.29 -18.97 33.36
CA GLN A 52 -26.04 -18.86 32.11
C GLN A 52 -26.27 -17.41 31.68
N VAL A 53 -26.59 -16.50 32.61
CA VAL A 53 -26.73 -15.06 32.27
C VAL A 53 -25.39 -14.45 31.82
N THR A 54 -24.29 -14.76 32.53
CA THR A 54 -22.96 -14.27 32.13
C THR A 54 -22.45 -14.89 30.83
N ARG A 55 -22.95 -16.07 30.43
CA ARG A 55 -22.52 -16.73 29.19
C ARG A 55 -23.13 -16.06 27.95
N ASP A 56 -24.43 -15.76 27.96
CA ASP A 56 -25.05 -15.03 26.84
C ASP A 56 -24.50 -13.59 26.73
N GLU A 57 -24.18 -12.94 27.86
CA GLU A 57 -23.53 -11.62 27.87
C GLU A 57 -22.07 -11.66 27.37
N GLN A 58 -21.29 -12.69 27.72
CA GLN A 58 -19.90 -12.82 27.25
C GLN A 58 -19.79 -13.34 25.80
N GLU A 59 -20.68 -14.23 25.35
CA GLU A 59 -20.77 -14.62 23.94
C GLU A 59 -21.20 -13.40 23.08
N GLY A 60 -22.05 -12.51 23.62
CA GLY A 60 -22.41 -11.22 23.01
C GLY A 60 -21.30 -10.15 23.01
N GLN A 61 -20.32 -10.21 23.92
CA GLN A 61 -19.19 -9.28 24.01
C GLN A 61 -17.97 -9.76 23.19
N GLY A 62 -17.63 -11.05 23.24
CA GLY A 62 -16.55 -11.63 22.44
C GLY A 62 -16.81 -11.52 20.93
N ALA A 63 -18.08 -11.65 20.50
CA ALA A 63 -18.49 -11.43 19.11
C ALA A 63 -18.42 -9.95 18.66
N ARG A 64 -18.32 -8.99 19.61
CA ARG A 64 -18.17 -7.56 19.33
C ARG A 64 -16.71 -7.10 19.33
N GLU A 65 -15.88 -7.64 20.23
CA GLU A 65 -14.42 -7.39 20.20
C GLU A 65 -13.76 -7.95 18.93
N ALA A 66 -14.31 -9.02 18.34
CA ALA A 66 -13.84 -9.61 17.09
C ALA A 66 -14.12 -8.77 15.81
N ARG A 67 -14.72 -7.57 15.92
CA ARG A 67 -15.14 -6.75 14.76
C ARG A 67 -14.47 -5.37 14.65
N GLU A 68 -13.60 -5.02 15.59
CA GLU A 68 -12.76 -3.82 15.47
C GLU A 68 -11.28 -4.20 15.53
N PRO A 69 -10.42 -3.70 14.62
CA PRO A 69 -8.98 -3.97 14.71
C PRO A 69 -8.46 -3.43 16.05
N GLY A 70 -7.87 -4.31 16.85
CA GLY A 70 -7.54 -3.99 18.24
C GLY A 70 -6.56 -2.83 18.37
N ARG A 71 -6.50 -2.19 19.54
CA ARG A 71 -5.57 -1.07 19.81
C ARG A 71 -4.10 -1.40 19.47
N ARG A 72 -3.73 -2.68 19.54
CA ARG A 72 -2.41 -3.21 19.13
C ARG A 72 -2.23 -3.18 17.59
N ASP A 73 -3.21 -3.61 16.82
CA ASP A 73 -3.16 -3.63 15.35
C ASP A 73 -3.20 -2.23 14.75
N ARG A 74 -4.02 -1.32 15.30
CA ARG A 74 -4.00 0.10 14.92
C ARG A 74 -2.61 0.71 15.15
N LYS A 75 -1.98 0.43 16.29
CA LYS A 75 -0.62 0.90 16.59
C LYS A 75 0.44 0.26 15.68
N LYS A 76 0.28 -1.03 15.34
CA LYS A 76 1.13 -1.76 14.39
C LYS A 76 1.06 -1.12 12.99
N ALA A 77 -0.14 -0.91 12.45
CA ALA A 77 -0.36 -0.29 11.14
C ALA A 77 0.13 1.17 11.10
N ALA A 78 -0.14 1.96 12.14
CA ALA A 78 0.36 3.33 12.24
C ALA A 78 1.90 3.40 12.25
N THR A 79 2.57 2.47 12.95
CA THR A 79 4.04 2.41 12.94
C THR A 79 4.58 2.04 11.56
N ARG A 80 3.97 1.06 10.87
CA ARG A 80 4.35 0.66 9.51
C ARG A 80 4.21 1.84 8.52
N ARG A 81 3.10 2.57 8.58
CA ARG A 81 2.86 3.75 7.74
C ARG A 81 3.82 4.91 8.05
N ASN A 82 4.16 5.12 9.33
CA ASN A 82 5.15 6.13 9.70
C ASN A 82 6.54 5.82 9.11
N LEU A 83 6.96 4.55 9.14
CA LEU A 83 8.21 4.09 8.54
C LEU A 83 8.26 4.30 7.03
N LEU A 84 7.19 3.94 6.29
CA LEU A 84 7.09 4.18 4.85
C LEU A 84 7.18 5.67 4.53
N ARG A 85 6.36 6.51 5.19
CA ARG A 85 6.37 7.97 4.99
C ARG A 85 7.73 8.61 5.29
N THR A 86 8.38 8.17 6.37
CA THR A 86 9.72 8.66 6.74
C THR A 86 10.76 8.27 5.70
N ALA A 87 10.73 7.03 5.22
CA ALA A 87 11.63 6.56 4.18
C ALA A 87 11.43 7.31 2.85
N ALA A 88 10.17 7.49 2.40
CA ALA A 88 9.83 8.22 1.18
C ALA A 88 10.45 9.63 1.17
N ARG A 89 10.25 10.40 2.26
CA ARG A 89 10.83 11.74 2.42
C ARG A 89 12.37 11.69 2.42
N MET A 90 12.98 10.79 3.18
CA MET A 90 14.45 10.71 3.24
C MET A 90 15.09 10.28 1.91
N PHE A 91 14.41 9.42 1.15
CA PHE A 91 14.84 9.09 -0.21
C PHE A 91 14.72 10.29 -1.16
N ALA A 92 13.72 11.16 -0.99
CA ALA A 92 13.60 12.42 -1.75
C ALA A 92 14.65 13.46 -1.35
N ASP A 93 14.95 13.59 -0.05
CA ASP A 93 15.89 14.59 0.45
C ASP A 93 17.37 14.24 0.18
N ARG A 94 17.72 12.93 0.20
CA ARG A 94 19.12 12.46 0.21
C ARG A 94 19.43 11.37 -0.82
N GLY A 95 18.42 10.88 -1.54
CA GLY A 95 18.54 9.72 -2.40
C GLY A 95 18.52 8.39 -1.64
N TYR A 96 18.10 7.33 -2.34
CA TYR A 96 18.01 5.98 -1.78
C TYR A 96 19.33 5.45 -1.23
N GLN A 97 20.43 5.61 -1.97
CA GLN A 97 21.72 4.98 -1.62
C GLN A 97 22.35 5.59 -0.38
N GLN A 98 22.20 6.90 -0.17
CA GLN A 98 22.77 7.62 0.97
C GLN A 98 21.94 7.44 2.27
N THR A 99 20.71 6.92 2.16
CA THR A 99 19.82 6.71 3.29
C THR A 99 19.95 5.29 3.84
N THR A 100 20.28 5.14 5.13
CA THR A 100 20.38 3.82 5.79
C THR A 100 19.13 3.47 6.59
N VAL A 101 18.97 2.17 6.90
CA VAL A 101 17.90 1.68 7.80
C VAL A 101 17.96 2.34 9.18
N LYS A 102 19.17 2.60 9.68
CA LYS A 102 19.42 3.28 10.95
C LYS A 102 18.88 4.72 10.94
N ASP A 103 19.11 5.46 9.84
CA ASP A 103 18.64 6.83 9.71
C ASP A 103 17.10 6.89 9.66
N ILE A 104 16.48 5.98 8.89
CA ILE A 104 15.02 5.86 8.80
C ILE A 104 14.41 5.50 10.17
N ALA A 105 15.00 4.52 10.86
CA ALA A 105 14.52 4.10 12.19
C ALA A 105 14.60 5.26 13.20
N ALA A 106 15.74 5.96 13.25
CA ALA A 106 15.95 7.12 14.12
C ALA A 106 14.96 8.25 13.80
N ALA A 107 14.80 8.62 12.52
CA ALA A 107 13.87 9.66 12.09
C ALA A 107 12.40 9.29 12.33
N ALA A 108 12.05 8.01 12.30
CA ALA A 108 10.71 7.51 12.60
C ALA A 108 10.45 7.28 14.11
N GLY A 109 11.42 7.57 14.99
CA GLY A 109 11.30 7.42 16.44
C GLY A 109 11.28 5.96 16.92
N VAL A 110 11.92 5.04 16.19
CA VAL A 110 11.95 3.61 16.52
C VAL A 110 13.36 3.03 16.50
N THR A 111 13.54 1.84 17.09
CA THR A 111 14.81 1.11 17.01
C THR A 111 14.95 0.37 15.68
N GLU A 112 16.18 0.09 15.24
CA GLU A 112 16.44 -0.77 14.07
C GLU A 112 15.79 -2.16 14.22
N ARG A 113 15.84 -2.76 15.42
CA ARG A 113 15.08 -4.00 15.74
C ARG A 113 13.57 -3.85 15.53
N THR A 114 13.03 -2.64 15.68
CA THR A 114 11.63 -2.35 15.37
C THR A 114 11.40 -2.16 13.88
N PHE A 115 12.31 -1.51 13.15
CA PHE A 115 12.27 -1.47 11.68
C PHE A 115 12.23 -2.89 11.10
N PHE A 116 13.20 -3.74 11.48
CA PHE A 116 13.32 -5.12 10.97
C PHE A 116 12.15 -6.05 11.33
N ARG A 117 11.31 -5.66 12.31
CA ARG A 117 10.05 -6.35 12.63
C ARG A 117 8.93 -6.06 11.62
N TYR A 118 9.03 -4.96 10.86
CA TYR A 118 8.09 -4.60 9.80
C TYR A 118 8.65 -4.84 8.39
N PHE A 119 9.94 -4.55 8.18
CA PHE A 119 10.60 -4.61 6.88
C PHE A 119 11.95 -5.33 7.02
N PRO A 120 12.10 -6.56 6.48
CA PRO A 120 13.36 -7.31 6.60
C PRO A 120 14.58 -6.62 5.98
N SER A 121 14.37 -5.72 5.03
CA SER A 121 15.41 -4.97 4.31
C SER A 121 14.94 -3.54 3.98
N LYS A 122 15.83 -2.71 3.41
CA LYS A 122 15.46 -1.37 2.92
C LYS A 122 14.64 -1.47 1.63
N GLU A 123 14.92 -2.48 0.82
CA GLU A 123 14.25 -2.83 -0.43
C GLU A 123 12.79 -3.24 -0.20
N ASP A 124 12.49 -3.88 0.94
CA ASP A 124 11.12 -4.26 1.32
C ASP A 124 10.18 -3.08 1.58
N LEU A 125 10.69 -1.86 1.76
CA LEU A 125 9.87 -0.65 1.79
C LEU A 125 9.22 -0.40 0.42
N VAL A 126 9.95 -0.61 -0.68
CA VAL A 126 9.47 -0.47 -2.06
C VAL A 126 8.41 -1.53 -2.36
N PHE A 127 8.71 -2.79 -2.02
CA PHE A 127 7.77 -3.90 -2.23
C PHE A 127 6.49 -3.75 -1.40
N ALA A 128 6.60 -3.27 -0.16
CA ALA A 128 5.45 -3.00 0.68
C ALA A 128 4.51 -1.91 0.12
N GLU A 129 5.06 -0.86 -0.50
CA GLU A 129 4.27 0.21 -1.12
C GLU A 129 3.50 -0.31 -2.36
N ILE A 130 4.14 -1.16 -3.19
CA ILE A 130 3.48 -1.83 -4.33
C ILE A 130 2.38 -2.79 -3.85
N LEU A 131 2.63 -3.58 -2.80
CA LEU A 131 1.65 -4.53 -2.26
C LEU A 131 0.47 -3.83 -1.57
N ASP A 132 0.69 -2.68 -0.91
CA ASP A 132 -0.38 -1.85 -0.35
C ASP A 132 -1.25 -1.21 -1.46
N PHE A 133 -0.73 -1.07 -2.69
CA PHE A 133 -1.42 -0.50 -3.85
C PHE A 133 -2.31 -1.49 -4.61
N VAL A 134 -2.03 -2.80 -4.56
CA VAL A 134 -2.82 -3.83 -5.28
C VAL A 134 -4.30 -3.87 -4.86
N PRO A 135 -4.68 -3.88 -3.56
CA PRO A 135 -6.09 -3.97 -3.19
C PRO A 135 -6.92 -2.74 -3.62
N PRO A 136 -6.47 -1.48 -3.39
CA PRO A 136 -7.15 -0.31 -3.95
C PRO A 136 -7.23 -0.35 -5.48
N LEU A 137 -6.18 -0.78 -6.19
CA LEU A 137 -6.21 -0.90 -7.65
C LEU A 137 -7.26 -1.90 -8.13
N LYS A 138 -7.37 -3.06 -7.48
CA LYS A 138 -8.39 -4.08 -7.77
C LYS A 138 -9.80 -3.52 -7.57
N GLU A 139 -10.05 -2.82 -6.46
CA GLU A 139 -11.33 -2.17 -6.17
C GLU A 139 -11.68 -1.12 -7.24
N GLU A 140 -10.76 -0.21 -7.54
CA GLU A 140 -10.97 0.88 -8.51
C GLU A 140 -11.12 0.38 -9.94
N ILE A 141 -10.49 -0.74 -10.33
CA ILE A 141 -10.78 -1.38 -11.62
C ILE A 141 -12.19 -1.98 -11.58
N ALA A 142 -12.50 -2.81 -10.59
CA ALA A 142 -13.75 -3.55 -10.50
C ALA A 142 -15.00 -2.65 -10.42
N ALA A 143 -14.88 -1.47 -9.81
CA ALA A 143 -15.97 -0.49 -9.69
C ALA A 143 -16.31 0.24 -11.01
N ARG A 144 -15.49 0.12 -12.06
CA ARG A 144 -15.67 0.87 -13.32
C ARG A 144 -16.66 0.20 -14.28
N PRO A 145 -17.39 0.98 -15.10
CA PRO A 145 -18.41 0.48 -16.02
C PRO A 145 -17.92 -0.70 -16.88
N ALA A 146 -18.75 -1.74 -17.05
CA ALA A 146 -18.34 -2.97 -17.72
C ALA A 146 -18.12 -2.82 -19.24
N ASP A 147 -18.74 -1.82 -19.86
CA ASP A 147 -18.60 -1.42 -21.25
C ASP A 147 -17.29 -0.65 -21.53
N GLU A 148 -16.73 0.04 -20.52
CA GLU A 148 -15.47 0.78 -20.64
C GLU A 148 -14.32 -0.14 -21.11
N PRO A 149 -13.51 0.26 -22.12
CA PRO A 149 -12.40 -0.55 -22.62
C PRO A 149 -11.42 -0.99 -21.51
N PRO A 150 -10.96 -2.26 -21.49
CA PRO A 150 -10.13 -2.79 -20.41
C PRO A 150 -8.92 -1.94 -20.03
N TYR A 151 -8.15 -1.48 -21.01
CA TYR A 151 -6.97 -0.64 -20.77
C TYR A 151 -7.31 0.75 -20.22
N THR A 152 -8.44 1.34 -20.62
CA THR A 152 -8.93 2.61 -20.03
C THR A 152 -9.31 2.42 -18.57
N ALA A 153 -9.94 1.29 -18.24
CA ALA A 153 -10.32 0.97 -16.87
C ALA A 153 -9.11 0.71 -15.96
N VAL A 154 -8.08 0.01 -16.46
CA VAL A 154 -6.83 -0.18 -15.71
C VAL A 154 -6.12 1.15 -15.49
N LEU A 155 -5.97 1.98 -16.53
CA LEU A 155 -5.29 3.28 -16.42
C LEU A 155 -6.02 4.22 -15.45
N GLY A 156 -7.35 4.33 -15.57
CA GLY A 156 -8.15 5.13 -14.65
C GLY A 156 -8.16 4.57 -13.23
N GLY A 157 -8.11 3.24 -13.08
CA GLY A 157 -7.96 2.55 -11.79
C GLY A 157 -6.62 2.84 -11.12
N LEU A 158 -5.52 2.88 -11.86
CA LEU A 158 -4.19 3.26 -11.37
C LEU A 158 -4.19 4.65 -10.75
N PHE A 159 -4.75 5.66 -11.45
CA PHE A 159 -4.84 7.01 -10.91
C PHE A 159 -5.81 7.11 -9.72
N ALA A 160 -7.00 6.49 -9.79
CA ALA A 160 -7.95 6.52 -8.67
C ALA A 160 -7.37 5.88 -7.40
N ALA A 161 -6.70 4.73 -7.54
CA ALA A 161 -6.08 4.02 -6.43
C ALA A 161 -4.88 4.78 -5.85
N ALA A 162 -4.08 5.46 -6.69
CA ALA A 162 -2.93 6.24 -6.22
C ALA A 162 -3.39 7.40 -5.33
N GLY A 163 -4.56 7.99 -5.62
CA GLY A 163 -5.18 9.03 -4.82
C GLY A 163 -5.82 8.52 -3.52
N ARG A 164 -5.79 7.21 -3.24
CA ARG A 164 -6.28 6.62 -1.98
C ARG A 164 -5.16 6.32 -0.97
N LEU A 165 -3.89 6.48 -1.35
CA LEU A 165 -2.73 6.19 -0.49
C LEU A 165 -2.23 7.48 0.21
N ASP A 166 -2.42 7.58 1.53
CA ASP A 166 -1.92 8.68 2.38
C ASP A 166 -0.37 8.71 2.49
N GLY A 167 0.28 9.18 1.43
CA GLY A 167 1.74 9.17 1.22
C GLY A 167 2.15 8.80 -0.21
N GLY A 168 1.20 8.44 -1.08
CA GLY A 168 1.41 8.12 -2.48
C GLY A 168 2.20 6.84 -2.72
N LEU A 169 2.86 6.80 -3.89
CA LEU A 169 3.83 5.78 -4.31
C LEU A 169 5.25 6.38 -4.29
N GLY A 170 5.56 7.21 -3.29
CA GLY A 170 6.77 8.04 -3.27
C GLY A 170 8.07 7.23 -3.25
N ILE A 171 8.08 6.07 -2.58
CA ILE A 171 9.25 5.18 -2.55
C ILE A 171 9.48 4.55 -3.93
N LEU A 172 8.44 4.21 -4.68
CA LEU A 172 8.54 3.64 -6.03
C LEU A 172 9.27 4.55 -7.02
N PHE A 173 9.04 5.87 -6.95
CA PHE A 173 9.64 6.84 -7.88
C PHE A 173 11.03 7.34 -7.47
N VAL A 174 11.32 7.34 -6.17
CA VAL A 174 12.49 8.03 -5.61
C VAL A 174 13.46 7.08 -4.89
N GLY A 175 12.95 5.92 -4.46
CA GLY A 175 13.60 4.96 -3.59
C GLY A 175 14.20 3.74 -4.28
N ALA A 176 14.28 3.65 -5.61
CA ALA A 176 14.96 2.51 -6.24
C ALA A 176 15.45 2.78 -7.66
N PRO A 177 16.69 2.39 -8.03
CA PRO A 177 17.04 2.19 -9.43
C PRO A 177 16.14 1.07 -10.01
N PRO A 178 15.45 1.26 -11.14
CA PRO A 178 14.53 0.25 -11.69
C PRO A 178 15.20 -1.08 -12.01
N ARG A 179 16.50 -1.01 -12.32
CA ARG A 179 17.37 -2.16 -12.59
C ARG A 179 17.75 -2.91 -11.31
N ALA A 180 17.86 -2.25 -10.15
CA ALA A 180 18.09 -2.93 -8.87
C ALA A 180 16.88 -3.77 -8.45
N LEU A 181 15.66 -3.30 -8.76
CA LEU A 181 14.45 -4.10 -8.60
C LEU A 181 14.41 -5.32 -9.54
N SER A 182 15.27 -5.45 -10.56
CA SER A 182 15.06 -6.42 -11.66
C SER A 182 15.48 -7.86 -11.38
N THR A 183 16.24 -8.11 -10.31
CA THR A 183 16.79 -9.44 -9.97
C THR A 183 16.35 -9.93 -8.60
N GLY A 184 15.54 -11.01 -8.54
CA GLY A 184 15.23 -11.71 -7.29
C GLY A 184 13.81 -12.29 -7.22
N MET A 185 13.66 -13.38 -6.45
CA MET A 185 12.40 -14.10 -6.25
C MET A 185 11.26 -13.21 -5.70
N ARG A 186 11.58 -12.29 -4.78
CA ARG A 186 10.64 -11.31 -4.20
C ARG A 186 10.05 -10.37 -5.25
N ARG A 187 10.82 -9.93 -6.25
CA ARG A 187 10.29 -9.13 -7.37
C ARG A 187 9.30 -9.94 -8.20
N SER A 188 9.62 -11.20 -8.49
CA SER A 188 8.73 -12.06 -9.26
C SER A 188 7.38 -12.18 -8.58
N ALA A 189 7.36 -12.46 -7.26
CA ALA A 189 6.13 -12.53 -6.48
C ALA A 189 5.32 -11.22 -6.56
N VAL A 190 5.95 -10.06 -6.30
CA VAL A 190 5.25 -8.76 -6.32
C VAL A 190 4.71 -8.41 -7.71
N LEU A 191 5.39 -8.77 -8.80
CA LEU A 191 4.84 -8.60 -10.15
C LEU A 191 3.68 -9.56 -10.41
N THR A 192 3.78 -10.83 -9.99
CA THR A 192 2.69 -11.81 -10.11
C THR A 192 1.46 -11.35 -9.33
N ASP A 193 1.61 -10.86 -8.09
CA ASP A 193 0.51 -10.32 -7.29
C ASP A 193 -0.18 -9.12 -7.99
N PHE A 194 0.62 -8.29 -8.69
CA PHE A 194 0.12 -7.15 -9.48
C PHE A 194 -0.62 -7.60 -10.75
N GLU A 195 -0.08 -8.58 -11.47
CA GLU A 195 -0.70 -9.20 -12.65
C GLU A 195 -2.02 -9.89 -12.29
N ASP A 196 -2.01 -10.70 -11.23
CA ASP A 196 -3.16 -11.52 -10.83
C ASP A 196 -4.27 -10.65 -10.22
N GLY A 197 -3.93 -9.61 -9.45
CA GLY A 197 -4.90 -8.63 -8.95
C GLY A 197 -5.63 -7.87 -10.06
N ILE A 198 -4.91 -7.45 -11.11
CA ILE A 198 -5.51 -6.81 -12.30
C ILE A 198 -6.32 -7.85 -13.10
N ALA A 199 -5.81 -9.07 -13.27
CA ALA A 199 -6.49 -10.14 -14.01
C ALA A 199 -7.82 -10.53 -13.35
N GLU A 200 -7.86 -10.64 -12.02
CA GLU A 200 -9.09 -10.92 -11.27
C GLU A 200 -10.14 -9.81 -11.45
N ALA A 201 -9.73 -8.54 -11.32
CA ALA A 201 -10.61 -7.39 -11.53
C ALA A 201 -11.15 -7.31 -12.97
N LEU A 202 -10.30 -7.56 -13.97
CA LEU A 202 -10.71 -7.61 -15.38
C LEU A 202 -11.61 -8.81 -15.69
N ALA A 203 -11.36 -9.97 -15.10
CA ALA A 203 -12.21 -11.16 -15.27
C ALA A 203 -13.63 -10.91 -14.73
N ALA A 204 -13.76 -10.23 -13.59
CA ALA A 204 -15.05 -9.85 -13.04
C ALA A 204 -15.82 -8.91 -13.99
N ARG A 205 -15.17 -7.84 -14.48
CA ARG A 205 -15.78 -6.90 -15.45
C ARG A 205 -16.18 -7.57 -16.76
N LEU A 206 -15.33 -8.43 -17.30
CA LEU A 206 -15.61 -9.18 -18.53
C LEU A 206 -16.75 -10.19 -18.35
N ALA A 207 -17.04 -10.67 -17.14
CA ALA A 207 -18.19 -11.54 -16.87
C ALA A 207 -19.51 -10.77 -16.98
N HIS A 208 -19.56 -9.52 -16.52
CA HIS A 208 -20.72 -8.65 -16.71
C HIS A 208 -20.92 -8.24 -18.18
N ARG A 209 -19.83 -7.93 -18.91
CA ARG A 209 -19.88 -7.54 -20.32
C ARG A 209 -20.24 -8.69 -21.27
N SER A 210 -19.71 -9.88 -21.01
CA SER A 210 -19.85 -11.06 -21.86
C SER A 210 -20.28 -12.28 -21.04
N PRO A 211 -21.55 -12.39 -20.59
CA PRO A 211 -22.01 -13.49 -19.75
C PRO A 211 -21.84 -14.87 -20.41
N ALA A 212 -22.05 -14.93 -21.74
CA ALA A 212 -21.94 -16.14 -22.54
C ALA A 212 -20.49 -16.60 -22.84
N GLU A 213 -19.47 -15.80 -22.49
CA GLU A 213 -18.07 -16.18 -22.69
C GLU A 213 -17.67 -17.32 -21.73
N PRO A 214 -17.04 -18.42 -22.20
CA PRO A 214 -16.58 -19.48 -21.30
C PRO A 214 -15.56 -18.97 -20.29
N ALA A 215 -15.69 -19.37 -19.02
CA ALA A 215 -14.83 -18.88 -17.95
C ALA A 215 -13.31 -19.05 -18.22
N PRO A 216 -12.80 -20.16 -18.80
CA PRO A 216 -11.39 -20.28 -19.14
C PRO A 216 -10.91 -19.28 -20.21
N ALA A 217 -11.73 -19.01 -21.23
CA ALA A 217 -11.41 -18.04 -22.28
C ALA A 217 -11.36 -16.62 -21.71
N ARG A 218 -12.34 -16.27 -20.87
CA ARG A 218 -12.38 -14.99 -20.16
C ARG A 218 -11.18 -14.80 -19.23
N ALA A 219 -10.80 -15.85 -18.49
CA ALA A 219 -9.64 -15.82 -17.60
C ALA A 219 -8.34 -15.61 -18.38
N LEU A 220 -8.13 -16.33 -19.48
CA LEU A 220 -6.97 -16.12 -20.37
C LEU A 220 -6.95 -14.69 -20.92
N ARG A 221 -8.08 -14.17 -21.38
CA ARG A 221 -8.20 -12.79 -21.89
C ARG A 221 -7.84 -11.75 -20.83
N ALA A 222 -8.36 -11.89 -19.62
CA ALA A 222 -8.05 -11.01 -18.50
C ALA A 222 -6.56 -11.10 -18.11
N ALA A 223 -6.00 -12.31 -18.07
CA ALA A 223 -4.60 -12.57 -17.77
C ALA A 223 -3.61 -11.96 -18.79
N VAL A 224 -3.97 -11.95 -20.09
CA VAL A 224 -3.17 -11.30 -21.15
C VAL A 224 -3.24 -9.78 -21.01
N LEU A 225 -4.45 -9.22 -20.86
CA LEU A 225 -4.66 -7.77 -20.69
C LEU A 225 -3.95 -7.23 -19.45
N ALA A 226 -3.97 -7.99 -18.34
CA ALA A 226 -3.26 -7.64 -17.12
C ALA A 226 -1.74 -7.58 -17.34
N ARG A 227 -1.14 -8.65 -17.90
CA ARG A 227 0.31 -8.72 -18.18
C ARG A 227 0.79 -7.61 -19.11
N ALA A 228 0.03 -7.32 -20.16
CA ALA A 228 0.29 -6.19 -21.05
C ALA A 228 0.26 -4.84 -20.29
N SER A 229 -0.73 -4.66 -19.41
CA SER A 229 -0.84 -3.46 -18.57
C SER A 229 0.33 -3.32 -17.58
N VAL A 230 0.74 -4.40 -16.91
CA VAL A 230 1.91 -4.39 -16.01
C VAL A 230 3.20 -4.10 -16.77
N ALA A 231 3.35 -4.64 -17.99
CA ALA A 231 4.47 -4.30 -18.86
C ALA A 231 4.49 -2.81 -19.23
N ALA A 232 3.34 -2.21 -19.59
CA ALA A 232 3.24 -0.78 -19.88
C ALA A 232 3.60 0.10 -18.66
N VAL A 233 3.05 -0.19 -17.47
CA VAL A 233 3.40 0.51 -16.22
C VAL A 233 4.89 0.40 -15.93
N ARG A 234 5.47 -0.80 -16.07
CA ARG A 234 6.90 -1.02 -15.87
C ARG A 234 7.75 -0.24 -16.87
N SER A 235 7.36 -0.19 -18.13
CA SER A 235 8.07 0.57 -19.17
C SER A 235 8.02 2.07 -18.91
N ALA A 236 6.86 2.63 -18.54
CA ALA A 236 6.73 4.02 -18.13
C ALA A 236 7.61 4.35 -16.91
N LEU A 237 7.65 3.47 -15.91
CA LEU A 237 8.47 3.66 -14.70
C LEU A 237 9.97 3.64 -15.04
N ILE A 238 10.41 2.71 -15.90
CA ILE A 238 11.79 2.66 -16.39
C ILE A 238 12.12 3.94 -17.18
N ALA A 239 11.26 4.38 -18.10
CA ALA A 239 11.49 5.58 -18.89
C ALA A 239 11.66 6.82 -17.99
N PHE A 240 10.72 7.04 -17.06
CA PHE A 240 10.72 8.17 -16.12
C PHE A 240 12.03 8.26 -15.33
N THR A 241 12.40 7.16 -14.67
CA THR A 241 13.61 7.06 -13.84
C THR A 241 14.93 6.99 -14.63
N THR A 242 14.90 6.63 -15.93
CA THR A 242 16.09 6.77 -16.80
C THR A 242 16.30 8.21 -17.26
N ARG A 243 15.25 9.04 -17.41
CA ARG A 243 15.39 10.48 -17.69
C ARG A 243 16.09 11.20 -16.54
N ASP A 244 15.76 10.85 -15.30
CA ASP A 244 16.43 11.28 -14.06
C ASP A 244 17.95 11.02 -14.06
N ALA A 245 18.41 10.01 -14.79
CA ALA A 245 19.82 9.59 -14.79
C ALA A 245 20.69 10.27 -15.86
N THR A 246 20.11 11.02 -16.81
CA THR A 246 20.87 11.44 -18.01
C THR A 246 20.83 12.93 -18.38
N THR A 247 19.83 13.73 -17.99
CA THR A 247 19.57 14.97 -18.74
C THR A 247 19.22 16.26 -17.98
N THR A 248 18.66 16.26 -16.76
CA THR A 248 18.21 17.53 -16.15
C THR A 248 18.41 17.62 -14.64
N ASP A 249 19.02 18.72 -14.21
CA ASP A 249 18.89 19.31 -12.87
C ASP A 249 18.08 20.61 -13.02
N PRO A 250 16.89 20.77 -12.41
CA PRO A 250 16.21 19.82 -11.52
C PRO A 250 15.59 18.61 -12.26
N PRO A 251 15.31 17.51 -11.53
CA PRO A 251 14.68 16.33 -12.10
C PRO A 251 13.26 16.61 -12.64
N PRO A 252 12.81 15.92 -13.71
CA PRO A 252 11.49 16.09 -14.32
C PRO A 252 10.31 16.10 -13.32
N PRO A 253 9.26 16.88 -13.59
CA PRO A 253 8.04 16.88 -12.78
C PRO A 253 7.31 15.54 -12.89
N LEU A 254 6.59 15.16 -11.84
CA LEU A 254 5.83 13.90 -11.77
C LEU A 254 4.67 13.83 -12.79
N GLU A 255 4.29 14.96 -13.37
CA GLU A 255 3.38 15.06 -14.53
C GLU A 255 3.91 14.27 -15.73
N ASP A 256 5.24 14.19 -15.89
CA ASP A 256 5.87 13.39 -16.94
C ASP A 256 5.61 11.88 -16.75
N PHE A 257 5.40 11.39 -15.52
CA PHE A 257 5.05 9.98 -15.31
C PHE A 257 3.60 9.68 -15.70
N ALA A 258 2.67 10.60 -15.39
CA ALA A 258 1.28 10.47 -15.86
C ALA A 258 1.22 10.47 -17.40
N ALA A 259 1.96 11.39 -18.04
CA ALA A 259 2.11 11.41 -19.49
C ALA A 259 2.71 10.11 -20.06
N LEU A 260 3.78 9.59 -19.47
CA LEU A 260 4.40 8.32 -19.87
C LEU A 260 3.47 7.11 -19.68
N LEU A 261 2.62 7.10 -18.65
CA LEU A 261 1.57 6.09 -18.50
C LEU A 261 0.51 6.21 -19.61
N HIS A 262 0.04 7.42 -19.91
CA HIS A 262 -0.91 7.65 -21.00
C HIS A 262 -0.35 7.22 -22.36
N GLU A 263 0.92 7.49 -22.62
CA GLU A 263 1.67 7.07 -23.81
C GLU A 263 1.80 5.53 -23.87
N ALA A 264 2.28 4.88 -22.81
CA ALA A 264 2.42 3.43 -22.76
C ALA A 264 1.08 2.69 -22.93
N PHE A 265 -0.01 3.21 -22.35
CA PHE A 265 -1.37 2.68 -22.56
C PHE A 265 -2.00 3.11 -23.89
N ALA A 266 -1.44 4.09 -24.62
CA ALA A 266 -1.81 4.35 -26.01
C ALA A 266 -1.28 3.26 -26.94
N VAL A 267 -0.01 2.84 -26.77
CA VAL A 267 0.60 1.72 -27.52
C VAL A 267 -0.21 0.42 -27.36
N LEU A 268 -0.66 0.11 -26.14
CA LEU A 268 -1.54 -1.06 -25.91
C LEU A 268 -2.90 -0.97 -26.60
N ARG A 269 -3.40 0.24 -26.90
CA ARG A 269 -4.69 0.48 -27.55
C ARG A 269 -4.59 0.53 -29.08
N SER A 270 -3.47 1.00 -29.64
CA SER A 270 -3.22 0.95 -31.09
C SER A 270 -2.81 -0.45 -31.58
N GLY A 271 -2.26 -1.29 -30.69
CA GLY A 271 -1.92 -2.68 -31.00
C GLY A 271 -0.45 -2.90 -31.37
N GLY A 272 0.39 -1.86 -31.30
CA GLY A 272 1.79 -1.91 -31.73
C GLY A 272 1.93 -1.89 -33.25
N GLU A 273 1.80 -0.69 -33.83
CA GLU A 273 2.14 -0.40 -35.23
C GLU A 273 3.67 -0.40 -35.45
#